data_AF-A0A2V5NPV9-F1
#
_entry.id   AF-A0A2V5NPV9-F1
#
_cell.length_a   1.000
_cell.length_b   1.000
_cell.length_c   1.000
_cell.angle_alpha   90.00
_cell.angle_beta   90.00
_cell.angle_gamma   90.00
#
_symmetry.space_group_name_H-M   'P 1'
#
loop_
_entity.id
_entity.type
_entity.pdbx_description
1 polymer ?
#
loop_
_entity_poly.entity_id
_entity_poly.type
_entity_poly.pdbx_seq_one_letter_code
_entity_poly.pdbx_strand_id
1 'polypeptide(L)'
;MQRKLRDDGTVSVLYHKDRYLYQVTFADGRSVSESYFNVKGTDLSEKEITKFLKANAAGATWTSDKEAKKRSFKRSDGKAEATYGKVNGRSALTVREVHGKP
;
A
#
# COMPACT_ATOMS: atom_id res chain seq x y z
N MET A 1 -17.62 1.14 6.15
CA MET A 1 -16.30 0.74 6.67
C MET A 1 -16.42 -0.68 7.19
N GLN A 2 -15.46 -1.55 6.91
CA GLN A 2 -15.35 -2.90 7.48
C GLN A 2 -14.05 -2.99 8.29
N ARG A 3 -14.12 -3.56 9.49
CA ARG A 3 -12.97 -3.77 10.38
C ARG A 3 -12.91 -5.24 10.77
N LYS A 4 -11.73 -5.86 10.68
CA LYS A 4 -11.49 -7.27 11.00
C LYS A 4 -10.23 -7.42 11.83
N LEU A 5 -10.33 -8.02 13.02
CA LEU A 5 -9.18 -8.53 13.77
C LEU A 5 -8.68 -9.80 13.06
N ARG A 6 -7.37 -9.92 12.89
CA ARG A 6 -6.72 -11.09 12.31
C ARG A 6 -6.08 -11.95 13.40
N ASP A 7 -5.82 -13.19 13.07
CA ASP A 7 -5.27 -14.18 14.00
C ASP A 7 -3.85 -13.83 14.48
N ASP A 8 -3.12 -13.02 13.69
CA ASP A 8 -1.80 -12.48 14.03
C ASP A 8 -1.85 -11.24 14.95
N GLY A 9 -3.03 -10.88 15.46
CA GLY A 9 -3.24 -9.71 16.31
C GLY A 9 -3.33 -8.38 15.54
N THR A 10 -3.13 -8.36 14.22
CA THR A 10 -3.27 -7.15 13.41
C THR A 10 -4.74 -6.81 13.13
N VAL A 11 -5.02 -5.54 12.88
CA VAL A 11 -6.36 -5.07 12.53
C VAL A 11 -6.39 -4.63 11.07
N SER A 12 -7.24 -5.26 10.26
CA SER A 12 -7.52 -4.82 8.90
C SER A 12 -8.73 -3.89 8.89
N VAL A 13 -8.62 -2.74 8.22
CA VAL A 13 -9.73 -1.83 7.94
C VAL A 13 -9.87 -1.67 6.43
N LEU A 14 -11.06 -1.95 5.91
CA LEU A 14 -11.44 -1.68 4.53
C LEU A 14 -12.45 -0.53 4.49
N TYR A 15 -12.13 0.54 3.77
CA TYR A 15 -13.05 1.66 3.62
C TYR A 15 -12.99 2.26 2.22
N HIS A 16 -14.05 2.99 1.90
CA HIS A 16 -14.22 3.66 0.62
C HIS A 16 -13.86 5.14 0.76
N LYS A 17 -13.17 5.68 -0.25
CA LYS A 17 -12.97 7.11 -0.41
C LYS A 17 -12.93 7.45 -1.90
N ASP A 18 -13.84 8.32 -2.32
CA ASP A 18 -14.06 8.74 -3.71
C ASP A 18 -14.30 7.59 -4.70
N ARG A 19 -13.28 7.19 -5.45
CA ARG A 19 -13.33 6.09 -6.43
C ARG A 19 -12.42 4.93 -6.04
N TYR A 20 -11.97 4.91 -4.78
CA TYR A 20 -10.99 3.96 -4.31
C TYR A 20 -11.46 3.20 -3.08
N LEU A 21 -10.95 1.97 -2.97
CA LEU A 21 -10.98 1.21 -1.72
C LEU A 21 -9.60 1.25 -1.10
N TYR A 22 -9.58 1.45 0.21
CA TYR A 22 -8.40 1.48 1.04
C TYR A 22 -8.46 0.29 1.98
N GLN A 23 -7.50 -0.62 1.86
CA GLN A 23 -7.30 -1.71 2.80
C GLN A 23 -6.05 -1.43 3.63
N VAL A 24 -6.24 -1.04 4.88
CA VAL A 24 -5.15 -0.69 5.80
C VAL A 24 -5.01 -1.78 6.85
N THR A 25 -3.78 -2.22 7.11
CA THR A 25 -3.43 -3.12 8.20
C THR A 25 -2.70 -2.34 9.28
N PHE A 26 -3.17 -2.47 10.52
CA PHE A 26 -2.56 -1.87 11.69
C PHE A 26 -1.95 -2.94 12.59
N ALA A 27 -0.76 -2.67 13.12
CA ALA A 27 -0.15 -3.38 14.24
C ALA A 27 0.12 -2.35 15.35
N ASP A 28 -0.27 -2.65 16.58
CA ASP A 28 -0.06 -1.75 17.74
C ASP A 28 -0.54 -0.30 17.52
N GLY A 29 -1.66 -0.14 16.81
CA GLY A 29 -2.24 1.17 16.48
C GLY A 29 -1.55 1.94 15.34
N ARG A 30 -0.47 1.40 14.76
CA ARG A 30 0.28 1.98 13.63
C ARG A 30 -0.05 1.28 12.33
N SER A 31 -0.22 2.05 11.25
CA SER A 31 -0.38 1.52 9.89
C SER A 31 0.93 0.86 9.44
N VAL A 32 0.90 -0.45 9.17
CA VAL A 32 2.06 -1.22 8.70
C VAL A 32 1.95 -1.60 7.22
N SER A 33 0.74 -1.55 6.65
CA SER A 33 0.51 -1.76 5.22
C SER A 33 -0.79 -1.14 4.75
N GLU A 34 -0.77 -0.56 3.54
CA GLU A 34 -1.92 0.05 2.87
C GLU A 34 -2.01 -0.41 1.42
N SER A 35 -3.14 -0.99 1.04
CA SER A 35 -3.46 -1.31 -0.35
C SER A 35 -4.55 -0.39 -0.90
N TYR A 36 -4.30 0.20 -2.06
CA TYR A 36 -5.23 1.08 -2.77
C TYR A 36 -5.75 0.40 -4.03
N PHE A 37 -7.06 0.36 -4.18
CA PHE A 37 -7.75 -0.26 -5.32
C PHE A 37 -8.66 0.75 -6.00
N ASN A 38 -8.90 0.60 -7.30
CA ASN A 38 -10.07 1.23 -7.92
C ASN A 38 -11.34 0.45 -7.55
N VAL A 39 -12.42 1.14 -7.17
CA VAL A 39 -13.70 0.51 -6.78
C VAL A 39 -14.34 -0.30 -7.91
N LYS A 40 -14.06 0.05 -9.17
CA LYS A 40 -14.50 -0.68 -10.36
C LYS A 40 -13.59 -1.88 -10.68
N GLY A 41 -12.49 -2.04 -9.96
CA GLY A 41 -11.50 -3.11 -10.19
C GLY A 41 -10.60 -2.89 -11.40
N THR A 42 -10.69 -1.73 -12.05
CA THR A 42 -9.77 -1.32 -13.12
C THR A 42 -8.37 -1.07 -12.56
N ASP A 43 -7.38 -1.09 -13.44
CA ASP A 43 -6.03 -0.71 -13.08
C ASP A 43 -5.94 0.76 -12.63
N LEU A 44 -4.99 1.03 -11.74
CA LEU A 44 -4.60 2.38 -11.37
C LEU A 44 -3.70 2.96 -12.45
N SER A 45 -3.99 4.17 -12.88
CA SER A 45 -3.11 4.93 -13.77
C SER A 45 -1.80 5.32 -13.08
N GLU A 46 -0.77 5.66 -13.88
CA GLU A 46 0.49 6.25 -13.37
C GLU A 46 0.25 7.40 -12.40
N LYS A 47 -0.64 8.33 -12.79
CA LYS A 47 -0.98 9.51 -11.99
C LYS A 47 -1.57 9.15 -10.63
N GLU A 48 -2.40 8.10 -10.57
CA GLU A 48 -3.00 7.62 -9.32
C GLU A 48 -1.95 6.94 -8.43
N ILE A 49 -1.10 6.10 -9.02
CA ILE A 49 0.01 5.46 -8.31
C ILE A 49 0.94 6.52 -7.71
N THR A 50 1.38 7.51 -8.49
CA THR A 50 2.20 8.63 -8.00
C THR A 50 1.51 9.41 -6.89
N LYS A 51 0.19 9.64 -6.99
CA LYS A 51 -0.58 10.31 -5.93
C LYS A 51 -0.53 9.53 -4.62
N PHE A 52 -0.72 8.21 -4.65
CA PHE A 52 -0.68 7.37 -3.45
C PHE A 52 0.74 7.28 -2.86
N LEU A 53 1.76 7.14 -3.70
CA LEU A 53 3.15 7.19 -3.25
C LEU A 53 3.45 8.53 -2.55
N LYS A 54 3.05 9.66 -3.14
CA LYS A 54 3.24 10.99 -2.52
C LYS A 54 2.53 11.11 -1.18
N ALA A 55 1.34 10.53 -1.03
CA ALA A 55 0.62 10.51 0.26
C ALA A 55 1.35 9.68 1.33
N ASN A 56 2.12 8.68 0.93
CA ASN A 56 2.91 7.79 1.82
C ASN A 56 4.40 8.16 1.89
N ALA A 57 4.75 9.37 1.43
CA ALA A 57 6.13 9.83 1.35
C ALA A 57 6.77 10.02 2.72
N ALA A 58 6.01 10.45 3.74
CA ALA A 58 6.54 10.74 5.08
C ALA A 58 7.81 11.63 5.05
N GLY A 59 7.87 12.60 4.12
CA GLY A 59 9.03 13.49 3.92
C GLY A 59 10.15 12.90 3.05
N ALA A 60 10.09 11.63 2.67
CA ALA A 60 11.05 10.94 1.80
C ALA A 60 10.57 10.87 0.33
N THR A 61 11.44 10.44 -0.57
CA THR A 61 11.12 10.26 -2.00
C THR A 61 10.91 8.78 -2.34
N TRP A 62 10.22 8.51 -3.43
CA TRP A 62 10.00 7.16 -3.95
C TRP A 62 10.77 6.96 -5.25
N THR A 63 11.50 5.85 -5.34
CA THR A 63 12.24 5.47 -6.54
C THR A 63 11.73 4.13 -7.04
N SER A 64 11.47 4.03 -8.34
CA SER A 64 11.12 2.75 -8.96
C SER A 64 12.30 1.79 -8.85
N ASP A 65 12.04 0.56 -8.40
CA ASP A 65 13.01 -0.52 -8.44
C ASP A 65 13.00 -1.12 -9.86
N LYS A 66 14.04 -0.80 -10.64
CA LYS A 66 14.15 -1.22 -12.04
C LYS A 66 14.56 -2.69 -12.20
N GLU A 67 15.09 -3.31 -11.15
CA GLU A 67 15.53 -4.71 -11.17
C GLU A 67 14.38 -5.67 -10.84
N ALA A 68 13.30 -5.15 -10.28
CA ALA A 68 12.17 -5.95 -9.88
C ALA A 68 11.33 -6.44 -11.09
N LYS A 69 11.02 -7.75 -11.10
CA LYS A 69 10.08 -8.36 -12.06
C LYS A 69 8.66 -7.79 -12.00
N LYS A 70 8.32 -7.15 -10.87
CA LYS A 70 7.04 -6.49 -10.64
C LYS A 70 7.30 -5.00 -10.45
N ARG A 71 6.36 -4.19 -10.92
CA ARG A 71 6.40 -2.76 -10.71
C ARG A 71 6.42 -2.46 -9.21
N SER A 72 7.55 -1.97 -8.73
CA SER A 72 7.81 -1.76 -7.32
C SER A 72 8.64 -0.50 -7.09
N PHE A 73 8.59 -0.01 -5.87
CA PHE A 73 9.15 1.26 -5.46
C PHE A 73 9.77 1.11 -4.07
N LYS A 74 10.91 1.75 -3.86
CA LYS A 74 11.56 1.86 -2.56
C LYS A 74 11.50 3.31 -2.12
N ARG A 75 11.20 3.52 -0.84
CA ARG A 75 11.25 4.86 -0.24
C ARG A 75 12.70 5.17 0.16
N SER A 76 13.15 6.41 -0.05
CA SER A 76 14.55 6.81 0.11
C SER A 76 15.06 6.70 1.54
N ASP A 77 14.17 6.66 2.54
CA ASP A 77 14.52 6.44 3.95
C ASP A 77 14.72 4.95 4.29
N GLY A 78 14.48 4.04 3.34
CA GLY A 78 14.59 2.59 3.53
C GLY A 78 13.50 1.99 4.43
N LYS A 79 12.53 2.78 4.89
CA LYS A 79 11.52 2.35 5.88
C LYS A 79 10.22 1.86 5.26
N ALA A 80 10.04 2.01 3.94
CA ALA A 80 8.87 1.51 3.24
C ALA A 80 9.19 1.10 1.81
N GLU A 81 8.40 0.15 1.32
CA GLU A 81 8.37 -0.26 -0.08
C GLU A 81 6.92 -0.26 -0.58
N ALA A 82 6.76 -0.18 -1.90
CA ALA A 82 5.47 -0.29 -2.54
C ALA A 82 5.54 -1.24 -3.73
N THR A 83 4.50 -2.04 -3.94
CA THR A 83 4.39 -2.95 -5.08
C THR A 83 3.04 -2.79 -5.74
N TYR A 84 3.01 -2.80 -7.08
CA TYR A 84 1.77 -2.82 -7.85
C TYR A 84 1.53 -4.24 -8.35
N GLY A 85 0.38 -4.82 -7.98
CA GLY A 85 0.06 -6.21 -8.28
C GLY A 85 -1.35 -6.60 -7.89
N LYS A 86 -1.68 -7.89 -8.01
CA LYS A 86 -3.00 -8.41 -7.64
C LYS A 86 -3.05 -8.73 -6.14
N VAL A 87 -4.06 -8.22 -5.46
CA VAL A 87 -4.47 -8.62 -4.10
C VAL A 87 -5.91 -9.13 -4.23
N ASN A 88 -6.13 -10.41 -3.88
CA ASN A 88 -7.44 -11.08 -4.03
C ASN A 88 -8.05 -10.92 -5.44
N GLY A 89 -7.22 -11.07 -6.49
CA GLY A 89 -7.64 -10.94 -7.89
C GLY A 89 -7.79 -9.51 -8.40
N ARG A 90 -7.66 -8.49 -7.54
CA ARG A 90 -7.86 -7.08 -7.87
C ARG A 90 -6.54 -6.32 -7.92
N SER A 91 -6.35 -5.47 -8.91
CA SER A 91 -5.13 -4.67 -9.03
C SER A 91 -5.06 -3.63 -7.91
N ALA A 92 -3.91 -3.55 -7.25
CA ALA A 92 -3.65 -2.61 -6.18
C ALA A 92 -2.20 -2.15 -6.14
N LEU A 93 -2.01 -0.91 -5.69
CA LEU A 93 -0.74 -0.48 -5.13
C LEU A 93 -0.75 -0.81 -3.64
N THR A 94 0.20 -1.62 -3.18
CA THR A 94 0.38 -1.93 -1.76
C THR A 94 1.66 -1.29 -1.25
N VAL A 95 1.53 -0.36 -0.31
CA VAL A 95 2.61 0.20 0.49
C VAL A 95 2.76 -0.65 1.75
N ARG A 96 3.98 -0.94 2.16
CA ARG A 96 4.27 -1.64 3.42
C ARG A 96 5.50 -1.06 4.08
N GLU A 97 5.50 -1.06 5.40
CA GLU A 97 6.70 -0.76 6.16
C GLU A 97 7.73 -1.88 5.97
N VAL A 98 8.99 -1.47 5.86
CA VAL A 98 10.15 -2.36 5.85
C VAL A 98 10.76 -2.24 7.24
N HIS A 99 10.48 -3.23 8.07
CA HIS A 99 11.25 -3.40 9.30
C HIS A 99 12.62 -3.94 8.89
N GLY A 100 13.69 -3.23 9.24
CA GLY A 100 14.97 -3.90 9.42
C GLY A 100 14.74 -5.07 10.38
N LYS A 101 15.27 -6.24 10.05
CA LYS A 101 15.34 -7.32 11.05
C LYS A 101 15.92 -6.71 12.35
N PRO A 102 15.37 -7.04 13.53
CA PRO A 102 16.08 -6.73 14.77
C PRO A 102 17.50 -7.28 14.73
#